data_AF-A0A520IGB0-F1
#
_entry.id   AF-A0A520IGB0-F1
#
_cell.length_a   1.000
_cell.length_b   1.000
_cell.length_c   1.000
_cell.angle_alpha   90.00
_cell.angle_beta   90.00
_cell.angle_gamma   90.00
#
_symmetry.space_group_name_H-M   'P 1'
#
loop_
_entity.id
_entity.type
_entity.pdbx_description
1 polymer ?
#
loop_
_entity_poly.entity_id
_entity_poly.type
_entity_poly.pdbx_seq_one_letter_code
_entity_poly.pdbx_strand_id
1 'polypeptide(L)'
;MDINKLQRENIKNLRPYSTARDEYKGQASVYLDANENSFGSPVDKKYNRYPDPLQLDLKDEIGKIKGVPIENTFLGNGSDEAIDLLYRAFCEPGKDNVIVLPPTYGMYEVSANINNVEL
;
A
#
# COMPACT_ATOMS: atom_id res chain seq x y z
N MET A 1 3.99 -33.54 -0.88
CA MET A 1 4.76 -32.38 -0.37
C MET A 1 3.79 -31.50 0.39
N ASP A 2 4.11 -31.13 1.63
CA ASP A 2 3.22 -30.29 2.46
C ASP A 2 3.63 -28.82 2.32
N ILE A 3 2.76 -28.00 1.71
CA ILE A 3 3.06 -26.59 1.42
C ILE A 3 3.24 -25.76 2.70
N ASN A 4 2.58 -26.14 3.80
CA ASN A 4 2.67 -25.43 5.07
C ASN A 4 4.07 -25.51 5.69
N LYS A 5 4.87 -26.53 5.29
CA LYS A 5 6.26 -26.69 5.71
C LYS A 5 7.25 -25.87 4.88
N LEU A 6 6.79 -25.24 3.79
CA LEU A 6 7.61 -24.43 2.90
C LEU A 6 7.43 -22.93 3.15
N GLN A 7 6.38 -22.54 3.88
CA GLN A 7 6.11 -21.15 4.22
C GLN A 7 7.09 -20.66 5.29
N ARG A 8 7.46 -19.38 5.18
CA ARG A 8 8.18 -18.69 6.26
C ARG A 8 7.30 -18.61 7.50
N GLU A 9 7.88 -18.77 8.68
CA GLU A 9 7.11 -18.79 9.94
C GLU A 9 6.36 -17.46 10.19
N ASN A 10 6.96 -16.32 9.85
CA ASN A 10 6.29 -15.02 9.97
C ASN A 10 5.06 -14.88 9.06
N ILE A 11 5.10 -15.48 7.87
CA ILE A 11 3.97 -15.47 6.92
C ILE A 11 2.87 -16.43 7.36
N LYS A 12 3.24 -17.59 7.91
CA LYS A 12 2.29 -18.56 8.43
C LYS A 12 1.46 -18.02 9.59
N ASN A 13 2.07 -17.18 10.43
CA ASN A 13 1.41 -16.58 11.59
C ASN A 13 0.85 -15.17 11.31
N LEU A 14 1.01 -14.66 10.08
CA LEU A 14 0.52 -13.35 9.67
C LEU A 14 -1.00 -13.29 9.77
N ARG A 15 -1.51 -12.22 10.38
CA ARG A 15 -2.94 -11.87 10.29
C ARG A 15 -3.13 -10.92 9.11
N PRO A 16 -3.98 -11.25 8.13
CA PRO A 16 -4.24 -10.36 7.01
C PRO A 16 -4.92 -9.08 7.51
N TYR A 17 -4.70 -7.98 6.79
CA TYR A 17 -5.38 -6.72 7.05
C TYR A 17 -6.90 -6.91 6.96
N SER A 18 -7.64 -6.35 7.91
CA SER A 18 -9.10 -6.31 7.89
C SER A 18 -9.56 -4.97 7.34
N THR A 19 -10.42 -5.00 6.32
CA THR A 19 -11.02 -3.81 5.74
C THR A 19 -12.44 -3.59 6.27
N ALA A 20 -12.99 -2.40 6.06
CA ALA A 20 -14.38 -2.12 6.44
C ALA A 20 -15.40 -3.09 5.79
N ARG A 21 -15.08 -3.63 4.61
CA ARG A 21 -15.93 -4.60 3.90
C ARG A 21 -15.83 -6.02 4.47
N ASP A 22 -14.80 -6.32 5.26
CA ASP A 22 -14.74 -7.58 6.02
C ASP A 22 -15.65 -7.54 7.25
N GLU A 23 -15.83 -6.34 7.82
CA GLU A 23 -16.66 -6.10 9.01
C GLU A 23 -18.17 -6.04 8.69
N TYR A 24 -18.54 -5.65 7.47
CA TYR A 24 -19.94 -5.60 7.02
C TYR A 24 -20.17 -6.36 5.71
N LYS A 25 -20.99 -7.43 5.79
CA LYS A 25 -21.31 -8.32 4.65
C LYS A 25 -22.69 -8.08 4.02
N GLY A 26 -23.40 -7.03 4.42
CA GLY A 26 -24.71 -6.68 3.86
C GLY A 26 -24.61 -5.83 2.59
N GLN A 27 -25.75 -5.56 1.95
CA GLN A 27 -25.82 -4.53 0.90
C GLN A 27 -26.10 -3.17 1.55
N ALA A 28 -25.17 -2.23 1.37
CA ALA A 28 -25.36 -0.83 1.77
C ALA A 28 -25.83 0.00 0.57
N SER A 29 -26.71 0.97 0.83
CA SER A 29 -27.11 1.99 -0.14
C SER A 29 -26.22 3.24 -0.10
N VAL A 30 -25.48 3.44 1.00
CA VAL A 30 -24.58 4.57 1.24
C VAL A 30 -23.28 4.03 1.83
N TYR A 31 -22.14 4.37 1.21
CA TYR A 31 -20.80 3.93 1.59
C TYR A 31 -20.01 5.12 2.14
N LEU A 32 -19.63 5.08 3.43
CA LEU A 32 -18.89 6.13 4.15
C LEU A 32 -17.81 5.53 5.07
N ASP A 33 -17.18 4.46 4.61
CA ASP A 33 -16.35 3.56 5.42
C ASP A 33 -14.89 3.47 4.94
N ALA A 34 -14.61 3.89 3.70
CA ALA A 34 -13.29 3.74 3.06
C ALA A 34 -12.65 5.07 2.59
N ASN A 35 -13.19 6.23 2.98
CA ASN A 35 -12.73 7.56 2.56
C ASN A 35 -12.70 7.77 1.03
N GLU A 36 -13.54 7.04 0.28
CA GLU A 36 -13.64 7.15 -1.17
C GLU A 36 -14.30 8.48 -1.60
N ASN A 37 -13.90 8.98 -2.76
CA ASN A 37 -14.57 10.14 -3.36
C ASN A 37 -15.93 9.73 -3.96
N SER A 38 -16.99 10.48 -3.66
CA SER A 38 -18.36 10.15 -4.07
C SER A 38 -18.72 10.52 -5.52
N PHE A 39 -17.84 11.23 -6.25
CA PHE A 39 -18.12 11.71 -7.62
C PHE A 39 -17.73 10.71 -8.73
N GLY A 40 -17.08 9.59 -8.37
CA GLY A 40 -16.69 8.53 -9.31
C GLY A 40 -15.41 8.85 -10.11
N SER A 41 -15.16 8.05 -11.16
CA SER A 41 -13.96 8.20 -12.01
C SER A 41 -14.08 9.42 -12.93
N PRO A 42 -13.07 10.29 -12.99
CA PRO A 42 -13.06 11.44 -13.90
C PRO A 42 -12.64 11.08 -15.34
N VAL A 43 -12.33 9.82 -15.65
CA VAL A 43 -11.75 9.42 -16.94
C VAL A 43 -12.53 8.30 -17.65
N ASP A 44 -12.79 8.52 -18.94
CA ASP A 44 -13.30 7.54 -19.91
C ASP A 44 -12.17 7.12 -20.87
N LYS A 45 -11.35 6.13 -20.50
CA LYS A 45 -10.19 5.70 -21.32
C LYS A 45 -10.13 4.20 -21.58
N LYS A 46 -9.56 3.85 -22.74
CA LYS A 46 -9.26 2.48 -23.21
C LYS A 46 -7.78 2.13 -22.95
N TYR A 47 -7.50 0.96 -22.38
CA TYR A 47 -6.17 0.55 -21.88
C TYR A 47 -5.54 -0.62 -22.65
N ASN A 48 -5.29 -0.49 -23.96
CA ASN A 48 -4.77 -1.59 -24.77
C ASN A 48 -3.23 -1.59 -24.98
N ARG A 49 -2.49 -0.69 -24.32
CA ARG A 49 -1.03 -0.59 -24.40
C ARG A 49 -0.44 -0.43 -23.00
N TYR A 50 0.78 -0.94 -22.80
CA TYR A 50 1.53 -0.71 -21.57
C TYR A 50 1.75 0.79 -21.33
N PRO A 51 1.66 1.25 -20.08
CA PRO A 51 1.90 2.65 -19.74
C PRO A 51 3.40 2.99 -19.80
N ASP A 52 3.72 4.28 -19.73
CA ASP A 52 5.09 4.76 -19.51
C ASP A 52 5.61 4.24 -18.15
N PRO A 53 6.71 3.46 -18.12
CA PRO A 53 7.26 2.92 -16.88
C PRO A 53 7.88 4.00 -15.97
N LEU A 54 8.26 5.16 -16.50
CA LEU A 54 8.89 6.25 -15.72
C LEU A 54 7.89 7.28 -15.21
N GLN A 55 6.68 7.27 -15.78
CA GLN A 55 5.55 8.16 -15.47
C GLN A 55 5.92 9.65 -15.52
N LEU A 56 6.74 10.04 -16.50
CA LEU A 56 7.39 11.37 -16.51
C LEU A 56 6.38 12.51 -16.56
N ASP A 57 5.39 12.41 -17.46
CA ASP A 57 4.36 13.46 -17.62
C ASP A 57 3.55 13.65 -16.34
N LEU A 58 3.20 12.56 -15.66
CA LEU A 58 2.44 12.63 -14.41
C LEU A 58 3.29 13.23 -13.28
N LYS A 59 4.57 12.87 -13.19
CA LYS A 59 5.47 13.44 -12.20
C LYS A 59 5.72 14.93 -12.43
N ASP A 60 5.80 15.38 -13.68
CA ASP A 60 5.94 16.81 -14.01
C ASP A 60 4.73 17.61 -13.50
N GLU A 61 3.51 17.14 -13.78
CA GLU A 61 2.29 17.78 -13.29
C GLU A 61 2.20 17.77 -11.75
N ILE A 62 2.54 16.66 -11.10
CA ILE A 62 2.60 16.59 -9.63
C ILE A 62 3.67 17.54 -9.08
N GLY A 63 4.84 17.62 -9.73
CA GLY A 63 5.94 18.50 -9.34
C GLY A 63 5.53 19.97 -9.34
N LYS A 64 4.78 20.41 -10.35
CA LYS A 64 4.20 21.77 -10.41
C LYS A 64 3.26 22.06 -9.24
N ILE A 65 2.44 21.08 -8.85
CA ILE A 65 1.48 21.24 -7.73
C ILE A 65 2.19 21.23 -6.37
N LYS A 66 3.19 20.36 -6.21
CA LYS A 66 3.86 20.11 -4.92
C LYS A 66 5.12 20.94 -4.70
N GLY A 67 5.63 21.58 -5.74
CA GLY A 67 6.87 22.38 -5.69
C GLY A 67 8.13 21.52 -5.50
N VAL A 68 8.11 20.26 -5.95
CA VAL A 68 9.24 19.33 -5.84
C VAL A 68 9.73 18.89 -7.21
N PRO A 69 11.05 18.69 -7.41
CA PRO A 69 11.59 18.15 -8.65
C PRO A 69 11.09 16.72 -8.95
N ILE A 70 11.03 16.36 -10.22
CA ILE A 70 10.55 15.06 -10.70
C ILE A 70 11.40 13.91 -10.13
N GLU A 71 12.71 14.10 -10.03
CA GLU A 71 13.68 13.16 -9.47
C GLU A 71 13.43 12.83 -8.00
N ASN A 72 12.74 13.71 -7.27
CA ASN A 72 12.36 13.52 -5.87
C ASN A 72 10.95 12.93 -5.71
N THR A 73 10.35 12.43 -6.80
CA THR A 73 8.99 11.89 -6.82
C THR A 73 8.99 10.41 -7.21
N PHE A 74 8.48 9.58 -6.31
CA PHE A 74 8.14 8.19 -6.56
C PHE A 74 6.63 8.04 -6.73
N LEU A 75 6.21 7.27 -7.73
CA LEU A 75 4.81 6.90 -7.96
C LEU A 75 4.69 5.38 -7.83
N GLY A 76 3.92 4.93 -6.85
CA GLY A 76 3.56 3.53 -6.65
C GLY A 76 2.10 3.25 -7.01
N ASN A 77 1.75 1.98 -7.04
CA ASN A 77 0.39 1.48 -7.10
C ASN A 77 -0.29 1.62 -5.73
N GLY A 78 -0.59 2.87 -5.36
CA GLY A 78 -1.05 3.25 -4.03
C GLY A 78 0.10 3.47 -3.04
N SER A 79 -0.22 4.10 -1.91
CA SER A 79 0.78 4.38 -0.86
C SER A 79 1.29 3.13 -0.15
N ASP A 80 0.53 2.04 -0.15
CA ASP A 80 0.92 0.79 0.48
C ASP A 80 2.18 0.20 -0.14
N GLU A 81 2.36 0.33 -1.46
CA GLU A 81 3.59 -0.09 -2.13
C GLU A 81 4.79 0.73 -1.66
N ALA A 82 4.63 2.05 -1.52
CA ALA A 82 5.70 2.91 -1.01
C ALA A 82 6.06 2.54 0.44
N ILE A 83 5.07 2.24 1.29
CA ILE A 83 5.29 1.79 2.66
C ILE A 83 6.08 0.47 2.68
N ASP A 84 5.64 -0.54 1.92
CA ASP A 84 6.33 -1.84 1.84
C ASP A 84 7.77 -1.71 1.32
N LEU A 85 8.00 -0.85 0.32
CA LEU A 85 9.35 -0.58 -0.20
C LEU A 85 10.28 0.03 0.85
N LEU A 86 9.77 0.90 1.75
CA LEU A 86 10.57 1.46 2.84
C LEU A 86 11.03 0.36 3.81
N TYR A 87 10.17 -0.59 4.17
CA TYR A 87 10.58 -1.74 4.98
C TYR A 87 11.66 -2.54 4.26
N ARG A 88 11.44 -2.91 2.99
CA ARG A 88 12.39 -3.72 2.22
C ARG A 88 13.74 -3.06 1.98
N ALA A 89 13.77 -1.74 1.84
CA ALA A 89 14.99 -1.01 1.52
C ALA A 89 15.84 -0.70 2.76
N PHE A 90 15.23 -0.53 3.93
CA PHE A 90 15.90 0.04 5.10
C PHE A 90 15.88 -0.83 6.36
N CYS A 91 15.10 -1.92 6.39
CA CYS A 91 15.01 -2.80 7.56
C CYS A 91 15.58 -4.19 7.23
N GLU A 92 16.58 -4.64 7.98
CA GLU A 92 17.02 -6.02 7.99
C GLU A 92 16.01 -6.90 8.76
N PRO A 93 15.37 -7.90 8.10
CA PRO A 93 14.38 -8.75 8.73
C PRO A 93 14.88 -9.45 10.00
N GLY A 94 14.08 -9.38 11.07
CA GLY A 94 14.37 -10.01 12.36
C GLY A 94 15.46 -9.33 13.19
N LYS A 95 15.94 -8.15 12.74
CA LYS A 95 16.99 -7.39 13.42
C LYS A 95 16.57 -5.95 13.69
N ASP A 96 16.10 -5.26 12.66
CA ASP A 96 15.69 -3.86 12.78
C ASP A 96 14.21 -3.75 13.16
N ASN A 97 13.81 -2.57 13.63
CA ASN A 97 12.44 -2.26 14.01
C ASN A 97 11.99 -0.91 13.44
N VAL A 98 10.67 -0.74 13.33
CA VAL A 98 10.00 0.53 12.97
C VAL A 98 9.23 1.04 14.18
N ILE A 99 8.89 2.33 14.20
CA ILE A 99 8.09 2.95 15.26
C ILE A 99 6.90 3.67 14.62
N VAL A 100 5.71 3.44 15.18
CA VAL A 100 4.48 4.15 14.80
C VAL A 100 3.80 4.78 16.02
N LEU A 101 2.76 5.59 15.80
CA LEU A 101 2.02 6.28 16.86
C LEU A 101 0.54 5.86 16.85
N PRO A 102 0.15 4.79 17.55
CA PRO A 102 -1.25 4.35 17.61
C PRO A 102 -2.16 5.35 18.34
N PRO A 103 -3.45 5.46 17.97
CA PRO A 103 -4.09 4.78 16.85
C PRO A 103 -3.70 5.42 15.50
N THR A 104 -3.30 4.59 14.54
CA THR A 104 -2.89 5.03 13.20
C THR A 104 -3.22 3.96 12.17
N TYR A 105 -2.76 4.15 10.93
CA TYR A 105 -3.04 3.27 9.81
C TYR A 105 -2.45 1.86 10.00
N GLY A 106 -3.31 0.83 10.00
CA GLY A 106 -2.91 -0.55 10.30
C GLY A 106 -1.97 -1.20 9.26
N MET A 107 -1.89 -0.65 8.05
CA MET A 107 -0.99 -1.19 7.02
C MET A 107 0.49 -1.10 7.38
N TYR A 108 0.89 -0.22 8.31
CA TYR A 108 2.25 -0.22 8.83
C TYR A 108 2.59 -1.54 9.54
N GLU A 109 1.71 -2.02 10.42
CA GLU A 109 1.89 -3.28 11.15
C GLU A 109 1.84 -4.48 10.20
N VAL A 110 0.91 -4.48 9.25
CA VAL A 110 0.80 -5.55 8.25
C VAL A 110 2.06 -5.63 7.40
N SER A 111 2.59 -4.50 6.94
CA SER A 111 3.82 -4.43 6.14
C SER A 111 5.04 -4.88 6.95
N ALA A 112 5.14 -4.49 8.22
CA ALA A 112 6.21 -4.95 9.12
C ALA A 112 6.17 -6.47 9.31
N ASN A 113 5.01 -7.04 9.60
CA ASN A 113 4.83 -8.49 9.77
C ASN A 113 5.17 -9.28 8.49
N ILE A 114 4.79 -8.79 7.31
CA ILE A 114 5.15 -9.39 6.01
C ILE A 114 6.67 -9.41 5.84
N ASN A 115 7.34 -8.30 6.16
CA ASN A 115 8.78 -8.15 6.04
C ASN A 115 9.56 -8.77 7.22
N ASN A 116 8.87 -9.34 8.22
CA ASN A 116 9.48 -9.87 9.45
C ASN A 116 10.27 -8.79 10.20
N VAL A 117 9.68 -7.61 10.38
CA VAL A 117 10.24 -6.45 11.08
C VAL A 117 9.39 -6.18 12.33
N GLU A 118 10.03 -5.89 13.46
CA GLU A 118 9.35 -5.51 14.69
C GLU A 118 8.80 -4.08 14.57
N LEU A 119 7.60 -3.84 15.12
CA LEU A 119 6.90 -2.55 15.06
C LEU A 119 6.67 -1.99 16.47
#